data_AF-R7HGT5-F1
#
_entry.id   AF-R7HGT5-F1
#
_cell.length_a   1.000
_cell.length_b   1.000
_cell.length_c   1.000
_cell.angle_alpha   90.00
_cell.angle_beta   90.00
_cell.angle_gamma   90.00
#
_symmetry.space_group_name_H-M   'P 1'
#
loop_
_entity.id
_entity.type
_entity.pdbx_description
1 polymer ?
#
loop_
_entity_poly.entity_id
_entity_poly.type
_entity_poly.pdbx_seq_one_letter_code
_entity_poly.pdbx_strand_id
1 'polypeptide(L)'
;MDKYDYITATTLEEKVRLEKLIKYMEDNNIEDNLLEYKERYNNICKYLVAKDKYLNIEKDIDDIKIKLDELYKKKDEYEVDNLLLEETLISKFNTDTNGKYRNILYEDIKLIDDKEIRDILYILFEKESEYSKLLSKRNKLKNIIDKDKYPNTYDTLLNQDILIEKQDELLDNIFLLENNIKIEREKQRKIEDSAMTIPILKILYEFWIIDSYDPSKVNRNKLFEDNKTLVNYKNDIYDKEEVKEIKKIPNIKEDTIISNLNLPGINEDIFIDIDGKNYIK
;
A
#
# COMPACT_ATOMS: atom_id res chain seq x y z
N MET A 1 -0.04 10.96 43.12
CA MET A 1 0.52 10.89 41.76
C MET A 1 1.92 10.37 41.94
N ASP A 2 2.08 9.07 41.69
CA ASP A 2 3.37 8.41 41.94
C ASP A 2 4.41 8.96 40.96
N LYS A 3 5.69 8.94 41.31
CA LYS A 3 6.79 9.54 40.50
C LYS A 3 6.87 8.96 39.06
N TYR A 4 6.11 7.91 38.77
CA TYR A 4 6.10 7.14 37.53
C TYR A 4 4.75 7.15 36.78
N ASP A 5 3.78 7.95 37.24
CA ASP A 5 2.49 8.18 36.57
C ASP A 5 2.59 9.29 35.51
N TYR A 6 3.33 9.05 34.42
CA TYR A 6 3.28 9.92 33.24
C TYR A 6 2.93 9.10 31.99
N ILE A 7 2.18 9.73 31.08
CA ILE A 7 1.75 9.13 29.81
C ILE A 7 3.00 8.91 28.94
N THR A 8 3.22 7.69 28.49
CA THR A 8 4.28 7.33 27.54
C THR A 8 3.71 7.27 26.14
N ALA A 9 4.18 8.11 25.22
CA ALA A 9 3.60 8.22 23.89
C ALA A 9 4.17 7.18 22.90
N THR A 10 5.30 6.55 23.22
CA THR A 10 5.95 5.56 22.35
C THR A 10 6.16 4.21 23.03
N THR A 11 6.21 3.15 22.22
CA THR A 11 6.44 1.78 22.69
C THR A 11 7.76 1.65 23.47
N LEU A 12 8.78 2.41 23.05
CA LEU A 12 10.10 2.42 23.69
C LEU A 12 10.09 3.17 25.03
N GLU A 13 9.36 4.28 25.13
CA GLU A 13 9.17 5.01 26.40
C GLU A 13 8.48 4.14 27.44
N GLU A 14 7.43 3.41 27.04
CA GLU A 14 6.71 2.52 27.96
C GLU A 14 7.60 1.36 28.43
N LYS A 15 8.42 0.79 27.53
CA LYS A 15 9.43 -0.20 27.93
C LYS A 15 10.35 0.33 29.04
N VAL A 16 10.92 1.53 28.85
CA VAL A 16 11.84 2.15 29.82
C VAL A 16 11.14 2.51 31.13
N ARG A 17 9.86 2.91 31.07
CA ARG A 17 9.06 3.19 32.26
C ARG A 17 8.85 1.92 33.09
N LEU A 18 8.46 0.82 32.44
CA LEU A 18 8.27 -0.48 33.09
C LEU A 18 9.58 -1.01 33.69
N GLU A 19 10.72 -0.88 33.01
CA GLU A 19 12.03 -1.27 33.56
C GLU A 19 12.36 -0.54 34.87
N LYS A 20 12.13 0.78 34.90
CA LYS A 20 12.36 1.58 36.10
C LYS A 20 11.40 1.22 37.24
N LEU A 21 10.13 0.98 36.91
CA LEU A 21 9.09 0.65 37.89
C LEU A 21 9.32 -0.73 38.52
N ILE A 22 9.60 -1.75 37.69
CA ILE A 22 9.90 -3.11 38.16
C ILE A 22 11.12 -3.08 39.07
N LYS A 23 12.20 -2.41 38.64
CA LYS A 23 13.41 -2.30 39.45
C LYS A 23 13.15 -1.61 40.79
N TYR A 24 12.38 -0.52 40.80
CA TYR A 24 12.01 0.17 42.03
C TYR A 24 11.21 -0.74 42.98
N MET A 25 10.25 -1.52 42.46
CA MET A 25 9.47 -2.45 43.27
C MET A 25 10.33 -3.57 43.85
N GLU A 26 11.26 -4.12 43.06
CA GLU A 26 12.21 -5.14 43.53
C GLU A 26 13.16 -4.60 44.60
N ASP A 27 13.73 -3.39 44.38
CA ASP A 27 14.65 -2.76 45.33
C ASP A 27 13.98 -2.41 46.68
N ASN A 28 12.65 -2.24 46.69
CA ASN A 28 11.86 -1.89 47.88
C ASN A 28 11.03 -3.06 48.45
N ASN A 29 11.20 -4.29 47.94
CA ASN A 29 10.42 -5.48 48.33
C ASN A 29 8.89 -5.28 48.24
N ILE A 30 8.42 -4.56 47.22
CA ILE A 30 6.99 -4.38 46.93
C ILE A 30 6.54 -5.52 46.02
N GLU A 31 5.79 -6.47 46.56
CA GLU A 31 5.28 -7.63 45.80
C GLU A 31 3.96 -7.35 45.06
N ASP A 32 3.21 -6.35 45.53
CA ASP A 32 1.88 -6.05 44.98
C ASP A 32 1.96 -5.58 43.51
N ASN A 33 1.18 -6.21 42.63
CA ASN A 33 1.14 -5.99 41.18
C ASN A 33 2.46 -6.18 40.40
N LEU A 34 3.58 -6.57 41.06
CA LEU A 34 4.89 -6.74 40.42
C LEU A 34 4.85 -7.75 39.25
N LEU A 35 4.08 -8.84 39.42
CA LEU A 35 3.92 -9.85 38.37
C LEU A 35 3.22 -9.27 37.13
N GLU A 36 2.18 -8.46 37.32
CA GLU A 36 1.46 -7.82 36.22
C GLU A 36 2.37 -6.87 35.43
N TYR A 37 3.20 -6.08 36.12
CA TYR A 37 4.15 -5.19 35.45
C TYR A 37 5.23 -5.96 34.68
N LYS A 38 5.71 -7.09 35.19
CA LYS A 38 6.62 -7.99 34.46
C LYS A 38 5.98 -8.59 33.21
N GLU A 39 4.72 -8.99 33.29
CA GLU A 39 3.96 -9.47 32.13
C GLU A 39 3.75 -8.38 31.07
N ARG A 40 3.38 -7.16 31.48
CA ARG A 40 3.28 -5.99 30.59
C ARG A 40 4.61 -5.72 29.89
N TYR A 41 5.73 -5.73 30.63
CA TYR A 41 7.06 -5.53 30.06
C TYR A 41 7.40 -6.58 29.00
N ASN A 42 7.13 -7.86 29.30
CA ASN A 42 7.36 -8.96 28.36
C ASN A 42 6.53 -8.80 27.08
N ASN A 43 5.26 -8.36 27.21
CA ASN A 43 4.39 -8.12 26.07
C ASN A 43 4.90 -6.97 25.19
N ILE A 44 5.41 -5.90 25.76
CA ILE A 44 6.03 -4.79 25.02
C ILE A 44 7.30 -5.23 24.30
N CYS A 45 8.17 -5.99 24.97
CA CYS A 45 9.37 -6.54 24.34
C CYS A 45 9.01 -7.42 23.14
N LYS A 46 7.99 -8.30 23.27
CA LYS A 46 7.47 -9.10 22.14
C LYS A 46 6.96 -8.22 21.00
N TYR A 47 6.18 -7.19 21.33
CA TYR A 47 5.62 -6.28 20.34
C TYR A 47 6.70 -5.48 19.59
N LEU A 48 7.74 -5.00 20.28
CA LEU A 48 8.87 -4.31 19.65
C LEU A 48 9.59 -5.21 18.63
N VAL A 49 9.87 -6.47 19.00
CA VAL A 49 10.50 -7.43 18.07
C VAL A 49 9.61 -7.70 16.86
N ALA A 50 8.29 -7.78 17.05
CA ALA A 50 7.33 -7.95 15.96
C ALA A 50 7.29 -6.70 15.05
N LYS A 51 7.25 -5.50 15.64
CA LYS A 51 7.27 -4.22 14.95
C LYS A 51 8.51 -4.07 14.06
N ASP A 52 9.69 -4.39 14.57
CA ASP A 52 10.94 -4.28 13.80
C ASP A 52 10.92 -5.23 12.59
N LYS A 53 10.43 -6.46 12.76
CA LYS A 53 10.26 -7.42 11.66
C LYS A 53 9.26 -6.91 10.63
N TYR A 54 8.12 -6.38 11.08
CA TYR A 54 7.09 -5.83 10.20
C TYR A 54 7.64 -4.68 9.35
N LEU A 55 8.35 -3.74 9.98
CA LEU A 55 8.92 -2.57 9.31
C LEU A 55 10.04 -2.95 8.33
N ASN A 56 10.85 -3.98 8.63
CA ASN A 56 11.83 -4.48 7.67
C ASN A 56 11.16 -5.06 6.43
N ILE A 57 10.08 -5.84 6.60
CA ILE A 57 9.32 -6.35 5.46
C ILE A 57 8.69 -5.21 4.66
N GLU A 58 8.21 -4.14 5.31
CA GLU A 58 7.66 -2.97 4.59
C GLU A 58 8.73 -2.32 3.70
N LYS A 59 9.97 -2.16 4.21
CA LYS A 59 11.10 -1.66 3.41
C LYS A 59 11.40 -2.55 2.22
N ASP A 60 11.44 -3.87 2.43
CA ASP A 60 11.68 -4.83 1.35
C ASP A 60 10.60 -4.74 0.26
N ILE A 61 9.33 -4.57 0.67
CA ILE A 61 8.21 -4.36 -0.26
C ILE A 61 8.37 -3.05 -1.04
N ASP A 62 8.75 -1.97 -0.37
CA ASP A 62 8.95 -0.67 -1.03
C ASP A 62 10.10 -0.71 -2.04
N ASP A 63 11.20 -1.39 -1.72
CA ASP A 63 12.30 -1.63 -2.66
C ASP A 63 11.84 -2.44 -3.89
N ILE A 64 10.94 -3.42 -3.71
CA ILE A 64 10.35 -4.18 -4.82
C ILE A 64 9.45 -3.28 -5.67
N LYS A 65 8.62 -2.42 -5.06
CA LYS A 65 7.74 -1.49 -5.79
C LYS A 65 8.53 -0.52 -6.67
N ILE A 66 9.66 0.01 -6.18
CA ILE A 66 10.52 0.89 -6.96
C ILE A 66 11.00 0.17 -8.23
N LYS A 67 11.46 -1.09 -8.11
CA LYS A 67 11.88 -1.90 -9.26
C LYS A 67 10.70 -2.19 -10.21
N LEU A 68 9.52 -2.44 -9.67
CA LEU A 68 8.30 -2.69 -10.43
C LEU A 68 7.92 -1.47 -11.29
N ASP A 69 8.01 -0.26 -10.72
CA ASP A 69 7.74 1.00 -11.44
C ASP A 69 8.72 1.19 -12.62
N GLU A 70 9.99 0.84 -12.46
CA GLU A 70 10.97 0.88 -13.55
C GLU A 70 10.65 -0.12 -14.67
N LEU A 71 10.19 -1.33 -14.31
CA LEU A 71 9.80 -2.34 -15.29
C LEU A 71 8.54 -1.93 -16.06
N TYR A 72 7.54 -1.33 -15.40
CA TYR A 72 6.35 -0.82 -16.10
C TYR A 72 6.68 0.29 -17.09
N LYS A 73 7.58 1.21 -16.76
CA LYS A 73 8.03 2.23 -17.72
C LYS A 73 8.65 1.61 -18.96
N LYS A 74 9.53 0.61 -18.78
CA LYS A 74 10.12 -0.14 -19.91
C LYS A 74 9.10 -0.92 -20.72
N LYS A 75 8.08 -1.50 -20.06
CA LYS A 75 6.95 -2.15 -20.73
C LYS A 75 6.25 -1.18 -21.68
N ASP A 76 5.95 0.01 -21.19
CA ASP A 76 5.24 1.04 -21.95
C ASP A 76 6.11 1.57 -23.11
N GLU A 77 7.43 1.71 -22.91
CA GLU A 77 8.38 2.03 -23.99
C GLU A 77 8.34 0.98 -25.11
N TYR A 78 8.39 -0.32 -24.78
CA TYR A 78 8.30 -1.39 -25.78
C TYR A 78 6.94 -1.45 -26.48
N GLU A 79 5.86 -1.13 -25.78
CA GLU A 79 4.52 -1.03 -26.36
C GLU A 79 4.47 0.08 -27.41
N VAL A 80 5.05 1.25 -27.11
CA VAL A 80 5.17 2.38 -28.06
C VAL A 80 6.05 2.01 -29.26
N ASP A 81 7.21 1.40 -29.04
CA ASP A 81 8.11 0.99 -30.12
C ASP A 81 7.44 -0.03 -31.05
N ASN A 82 6.69 -0.99 -30.50
CA ASN A 82 5.92 -1.95 -31.30
C ASN A 82 4.83 -1.28 -32.15
N LEU A 83 4.09 -0.32 -31.59
CA LEU A 83 3.11 0.47 -32.34
C LEU A 83 3.77 1.24 -33.49
N LEU A 84 4.95 1.84 -33.24
CA LEU A 84 5.68 2.56 -34.29
C LEU A 84 6.09 1.61 -35.42
N LEU A 85 6.62 0.43 -35.09
CA LEU A 85 6.96 -0.58 -36.09
C LEU A 85 5.73 -1.01 -36.89
N GLU A 86 4.60 -1.20 -36.21
CA GLU A 86 3.33 -1.56 -36.83
C GLU A 86 2.87 -0.51 -37.86
N GLU A 87 2.97 0.77 -37.53
CA GLU A 87 2.66 1.86 -38.47
C GLU A 87 3.63 1.92 -39.66
N THR A 88 4.87 1.47 -39.49
CA THR A 88 5.86 1.47 -40.57
C THR A 88 5.70 0.31 -41.55
N LEU A 89 5.00 -0.78 -41.20
CA LEU A 89 4.88 -1.98 -42.03
C LEU A 89 4.35 -1.66 -43.45
N ILE A 90 3.28 -0.86 -43.55
CA ILE A 90 2.72 -0.44 -44.86
C ILE A 90 3.74 0.38 -45.67
N SER A 91 4.50 1.26 -45.02
CA SER A 91 5.52 2.07 -45.67
C SER A 91 6.68 1.23 -46.20
N LYS A 92 7.09 0.22 -45.43
CA LYS A 92 8.14 -0.73 -45.82
C LYS A 92 7.68 -1.64 -46.96
N PHE A 93 6.45 -2.12 -46.91
CA PHE A 93 5.84 -2.88 -48.00
C PHE A 93 5.72 -2.06 -49.29
N ASN A 94 5.40 -0.76 -49.18
CA ASN A 94 5.42 0.13 -50.33
C ASN A 94 6.83 0.34 -50.89
N THR A 95 7.86 0.38 -50.05
CA THR A 95 9.25 0.43 -50.52
C THR A 95 9.61 -0.82 -51.32
N ASP A 96 9.28 -2.01 -50.78
CA ASP A 96 9.56 -3.30 -51.44
C ASP A 96 8.81 -3.45 -52.78
N THR A 97 7.64 -2.82 -52.91
CA THR A 97 6.81 -2.86 -54.12
C THR A 97 7.02 -1.67 -55.06
N ASN A 98 8.11 -0.90 -54.89
CA ASN A 98 8.43 0.29 -55.68
C ASN A 98 7.28 1.33 -55.72
N GLY A 99 6.52 1.43 -54.63
CA GLY A 99 5.43 2.39 -54.45
C GLY A 99 4.13 2.04 -55.15
N LYS A 100 4.00 0.84 -55.73
CA LYS A 100 2.81 0.40 -56.49
C LYS A 100 1.50 0.55 -55.70
N TYR A 101 1.54 0.40 -54.37
CA TYR A 101 0.36 0.42 -53.50
C TYR A 101 0.29 1.64 -52.57
N ARG A 102 1.05 2.71 -52.85
CA ARG A 102 1.25 3.85 -51.92
C ARG A 102 -0.02 4.61 -51.52
N ASN A 103 -1.10 4.49 -52.29
CA ASN A 103 -2.39 5.14 -52.02
C ASN A 103 -3.58 4.19 -52.21
N ILE A 104 -3.36 2.88 -52.10
CA ILE A 104 -4.47 1.93 -52.27
C ILE A 104 -5.48 2.10 -51.13
N LEU A 105 -6.77 2.14 -51.48
CA LEU A 105 -7.85 2.11 -50.49
C LEU A 105 -8.21 0.66 -50.14
N TYR A 106 -8.71 0.45 -48.93
CA TYR A 106 -9.07 -0.89 -48.45
C TYR A 106 -10.07 -1.60 -49.38
N GLU A 107 -11.03 -0.84 -49.93
CA GLU A 107 -12.06 -1.34 -50.83
C GLU A 107 -11.52 -1.77 -52.20
N ASP A 108 -10.37 -1.22 -52.61
CA ASP A 108 -9.74 -1.47 -53.91
C ASP A 108 -8.81 -2.70 -53.88
N ILE A 109 -8.43 -3.20 -52.69
CA ILE A 109 -7.57 -4.38 -52.55
C ILE A 109 -8.20 -5.61 -53.23
N LYS A 110 -9.53 -5.71 -53.25
CA LYS A 110 -10.27 -6.80 -53.93
C LYS A 110 -10.06 -6.85 -55.44
N LEU A 111 -9.62 -5.74 -56.05
CA LEU A 111 -9.37 -5.62 -57.49
C LEU A 111 -7.96 -6.08 -57.88
N ILE A 112 -7.11 -6.42 -56.91
CA ILE A 112 -5.77 -6.97 -57.16
C ILE A 112 -5.89 -8.45 -57.57
N ASP A 113 -5.36 -8.79 -58.74
CA ASP A 113 -5.36 -10.16 -59.28
C ASP A 113 -4.54 -11.12 -58.40
N ASP A 114 -3.38 -10.67 -57.93
CA ASP A 114 -2.48 -11.46 -57.09
C ASP A 114 -3.06 -11.69 -55.69
N LYS A 115 -3.37 -12.96 -55.40
CA LYS A 115 -3.93 -13.38 -54.11
C LYS A 115 -2.96 -13.17 -52.95
N GLU A 116 -1.67 -13.43 -53.14
CA GLU A 116 -0.64 -13.30 -52.09
C GLU A 116 -0.56 -11.83 -51.65
N ILE A 117 -0.50 -10.91 -52.62
CA ILE A 117 -0.46 -9.47 -52.36
C ILE A 117 -1.75 -8.98 -51.69
N ARG A 118 -2.91 -9.46 -52.15
CA ARG A 118 -4.21 -9.10 -51.56
C ARG A 118 -4.29 -9.52 -50.09
N ASP A 119 -3.87 -10.75 -49.77
CA ASP A 119 -3.88 -11.27 -48.40
C ASP A 119 -2.92 -10.48 -47.51
N ILE A 120 -1.70 -10.15 -47.99
CA ILE A 120 -0.75 -9.29 -47.26
C ILE A 120 -1.35 -7.92 -46.97
N LEU A 121 -1.91 -7.24 -47.99
CA LEU A 121 -2.47 -5.90 -47.83
C LEU A 121 -3.65 -5.87 -46.87
N TYR A 122 -4.55 -6.86 -46.92
CA TYR A 122 -5.64 -6.94 -45.94
C TYR A 122 -5.12 -6.99 -44.51
N ILE A 123 -4.13 -7.85 -44.25
CA ILE A 123 -3.54 -7.97 -42.92
C ILE A 123 -2.83 -6.66 -42.53
N LEU A 124 -2.07 -6.04 -43.43
CA LEU A 124 -1.36 -4.78 -43.14
C LEU A 124 -2.32 -3.65 -42.74
N PHE A 125 -3.50 -3.57 -43.35
CA PHE A 125 -4.51 -2.56 -43.04
C PHE A 125 -5.24 -2.78 -41.71
N GLU A 126 -5.27 -4.00 -41.17
CA GLU A 126 -5.83 -4.30 -39.85
C GLU A 126 -4.90 -3.73 -38.76
N LYS A 127 -5.04 -2.45 -38.40
CA LYS A 127 -4.24 -1.87 -37.30
C LYS A 127 -4.63 -2.53 -35.97
N GLU A 128 -3.64 -3.08 -35.26
CA GLU A 128 -3.83 -3.72 -33.96
C GLU A 128 -3.04 -2.99 -32.89
N SER A 129 -3.69 -2.67 -31.77
CA SER A 129 -3.06 -2.04 -30.60
C SER A 129 -2.95 -2.99 -29.41
N GLU A 130 -3.64 -4.13 -29.43
CA GLU A 130 -3.61 -5.11 -28.36
C GLU A 130 -2.50 -6.14 -28.60
N TYR A 131 -1.64 -6.38 -27.60
CA TYR A 131 -0.48 -7.26 -27.73
C TYR A 131 -0.80 -8.64 -28.31
N SER A 132 -1.87 -9.29 -27.82
CA SER A 132 -2.30 -10.63 -28.27
C SER A 132 -2.72 -10.66 -29.74
N LYS A 133 -3.39 -9.60 -30.21
CA LYS A 133 -3.82 -9.44 -31.60
C LYS A 133 -2.66 -9.07 -32.50
N LEU A 134 -1.77 -8.20 -32.04
CA LEU A 134 -0.54 -7.83 -32.73
C LEU A 134 0.32 -9.06 -32.98
N LEU A 135 0.54 -9.90 -31.96
CA LEU A 135 1.27 -11.17 -32.09
C LEU A 135 0.61 -12.10 -33.13
N SER A 136 -0.72 -12.21 -33.10
CA SER A 136 -1.48 -13.03 -34.04
C SER A 136 -1.36 -12.52 -35.48
N LYS A 137 -1.54 -11.21 -35.71
CA LYS A 137 -1.35 -10.53 -36.99
C LYS A 137 0.05 -10.74 -37.53
N ARG A 138 1.04 -10.48 -36.68
CA ARG A 138 2.46 -10.60 -36.99
C ARG A 138 2.83 -12.01 -37.43
N ASN A 139 2.33 -13.04 -36.74
CA ASN A 139 2.54 -14.44 -37.12
C ASN A 139 1.92 -14.78 -38.47
N LYS A 140 0.74 -14.23 -38.79
CA LYS A 140 0.15 -14.37 -40.14
C LYS A 140 1.04 -13.72 -41.21
N LEU A 141 1.54 -12.49 -40.97
CA LEU A 141 2.42 -11.80 -41.91
C LEU A 141 3.72 -12.57 -42.15
N LYS A 142 4.38 -13.05 -41.10
CA LYS A 142 5.63 -13.84 -41.24
C LYS A 142 5.46 -15.12 -42.05
N ASN A 143 4.28 -15.72 -42.04
CA ASN A 143 3.99 -16.93 -42.82
C ASN A 143 3.77 -16.65 -44.32
N ILE A 144 3.45 -15.42 -44.71
CA ILE A 144 3.11 -15.05 -46.09
C ILE A 144 4.20 -14.18 -46.73
N ILE A 145 4.88 -13.35 -45.95
CA ILE A 145 5.96 -12.46 -46.43
C ILE A 145 7.19 -13.29 -46.78
N ASP A 146 7.53 -13.30 -48.07
CA ASP A 146 8.79 -13.82 -48.57
C ASP A 146 9.93 -12.80 -48.37
N LYS A 147 11.02 -13.21 -47.74
CA LYS A 147 12.17 -12.36 -47.42
C LYS A 147 12.87 -11.81 -48.67
N ASP A 148 12.97 -12.61 -49.73
CA ASP A 148 13.69 -12.22 -50.94
C ASP A 148 12.85 -11.23 -51.77
N LYS A 149 11.52 -11.35 -51.73
CA LYS A 149 10.59 -10.41 -52.38
C LYS A 149 10.37 -9.12 -51.58
N TYR A 150 10.27 -9.21 -50.25
CA TYR A 150 9.88 -8.09 -49.38
C TYR A 150 10.86 -7.90 -48.19
N PRO A 151 12.14 -7.60 -48.47
CA PRO A 151 13.18 -7.57 -47.45
C PRO A 151 12.95 -6.51 -46.37
N ASN A 152 12.51 -5.30 -46.73
CA ASN A 152 12.30 -4.23 -45.75
C ASN A 152 11.12 -4.52 -44.81
N THR A 153 10.06 -5.12 -45.36
CA THR A 153 8.90 -5.55 -44.58
C THR A 153 9.27 -6.70 -43.64
N TYR A 154 10.02 -7.68 -44.15
CA TYR A 154 10.50 -8.82 -43.35
C TYR A 154 11.39 -8.37 -42.20
N ASP A 155 12.34 -7.45 -42.43
CA ASP A 155 13.23 -6.92 -41.39
C ASP A 155 12.44 -6.17 -40.29
N THR A 156 11.35 -5.50 -40.66
CA THR A 156 10.47 -4.82 -39.70
C THR A 156 9.75 -5.83 -38.81
N LEU A 157 9.25 -6.93 -39.39
CA LEU A 157 8.64 -8.04 -38.63
C LEU A 157 9.65 -8.74 -37.71
N LEU A 158 10.93 -8.77 -38.09
CA LEU A 158 12.01 -9.30 -37.25
C LEU A 158 12.32 -8.37 -36.08
N ASN A 159 12.32 -7.06 -36.29
CA ASN A 159 12.48 -6.10 -35.19
C ASN A 159 11.32 -6.19 -34.19
N GLN A 160 10.10 -6.42 -34.67
CA GLN A 160 8.96 -6.71 -33.80
C GLN A 160 9.18 -8.00 -32.98
N ASP A 161 9.74 -9.07 -33.56
CA ASP A 161 10.08 -10.31 -32.81
C ASP A 161 10.99 -10.02 -31.62
N ILE A 162 12.05 -9.24 -31.84
CA ILE A 162 13.02 -8.91 -30.81
C ILE A 162 12.36 -8.12 -29.66
N LEU A 163 11.44 -7.21 -29.97
CA LEU A 163 10.71 -6.46 -28.95
C LEU A 163 9.73 -7.33 -28.18
N ILE A 164 9.02 -8.22 -28.87
CA ILE A 164 8.09 -9.18 -28.28
C ILE A 164 8.83 -10.09 -27.29
N GLU A 165 9.96 -10.68 -27.68
CA GLU A 165 10.77 -11.53 -26.79
C GLU A 165 11.22 -10.79 -25.52
N LYS A 166 11.67 -9.54 -25.66
CA LYS A 166 12.05 -8.69 -24.53
C LYS A 166 10.85 -8.34 -23.65
N GLN A 167 9.69 -8.13 -24.25
CA GLN A 167 8.45 -7.81 -23.53
C GLN A 167 7.96 -9.03 -22.73
N ASP A 168 8.05 -10.24 -23.28
CA ASP A 168 7.71 -11.47 -22.56
C ASP A 168 8.59 -11.68 -21.32
N GLU A 169 9.92 -11.55 -21.45
CA GLU A 169 10.86 -11.63 -20.32
C GLU A 169 10.53 -10.56 -19.26
N LEU A 170 10.18 -9.35 -19.70
CA LEU A 170 9.82 -8.26 -18.81
C LEU A 170 8.52 -8.54 -18.05
N LEU A 171 7.51 -9.10 -18.72
CA LEU A 171 6.24 -9.48 -18.09
C LEU A 171 6.42 -10.59 -17.05
N ASP A 172 7.26 -11.58 -17.32
CA ASP A 172 7.61 -12.63 -16.35
C ASP A 172 8.26 -12.02 -15.10
N ASN A 173 9.20 -11.08 -15.27
CA ASN A 173 9.85 -10.39 -14.15
C ASN A 173 8.87 -9.57 -13.32
N ILE A 174 7.94 -8.85 -13.97
CA ILE A 174 6.86 -8.11 -13.27
C ILE A 174 6.04 -9.09 -12.44
N PHE A 175 5.58 -10.20 -13.04
CA PHE A 175 4.77 -11.20 -12.36
C PHE A 175 5.47 -11.80 -11.13
N LEU A 176 6.78 -12.09 -11.23
CA LEU A 176 7.56 -12.59 -10.10
C LEU A 176 7.63 -11.56 -8.95
N LEU A 177 7.89 -10.29 -9.26
CA LEU A 177 7.96 -9.23 -8.25
C LEU A 177 6.60 -8.95 -7.59
N GLU A 178 5.51 -8.94 -8.35
CA GLU A 178 4.15 -8.81 -7.79
C GLU A 178 3.83 -9.94 -6.82
N ASN A 179 4.21 -11.18 -7.16
CA ASN A 179 4.00 -12.32 -6.27
C ASN A 179 4.89 -12.25 -5.03
N ASN A 180 6.13 -11.78 -5.15
CA ASN A 180 6.98 -11.54 -3.99
C ASN A 180 6.34 -10.54 -3.03
N ILE A 181 5.76 -9.43 -3.52
CA ILE A 181 5.01 -8.49 -2.67
C ILE A 181 3.85 -9.21 -1.95
N LYS A 182 3.08 -10.06 -2.64
CA LYS A 182 1.98 -10.81 -2.02
C LYS A 182 2.48 -11.72 -0.89
N ILE A 183 3.60 -12.41 -1.11
CA ILE A 183 4.22 -13.29 -0.12
C ILE A 183 4.70 -12.49 1.10
N GLU A 184 5.39 -11.37 0.87
CA GLU A 184 5.87 -10.50 1.96
C GLU A 184 4.70 -9.91 2.77
N ARG A 185 3.60 -9.50 2.10
CA ARG A 185 2.37 -9.06 2.78
C ARG A 185 1.73 -10.16 3.61
N GLU A 186 1.79 -11.42 3.18
CA GLU A 186 1.31 -12.55 3.98
C GLU A 186 2.15 -12.74 5.26
N LYS A 187 3.48 -12.54 5.18
CA LYS A 187 4.34 -12.57 6.37
C LYS A 187 4.00 -11.45 7.35
N GLN A 188 3.71 -10.24 6.86
CA GLN A 188 3.23 -9.13 7.71
C GLN A 188 1.92 -9.50 8.44
N ARG A 189 0.94 -10.09 7.74
CA ARG A 189 -0.31 -10.55 8.37
C ARG A 189 -0.05 -11.59 9.48
N LYS A 190 0.85 -12.55 9.25
CA LYS A 190 1.22 -13.53 10.29
C LYS A 190 1.86 -12.87 11.51
N ILE A 191 2.65 -11.82 11.32
CA ILE A 191 3.22 -11.03 12.42
C ILE A 191 2.11 -10.28 13.16
N GLU A 192 1.19 -9.64 12.43
CA GLU A 192 0.03 -8.98 13.02
C GLU A 192 -0.80 -9.93 13.88
N ASP A 193 -1.20 -11.08 13.33
CA ASP A 193 -2.00 -12.08 14.04
C ASP A 193 -1.31 -12.61 15.29
N SER A 194 0.03 -12.75 15.25
CA SER A 194 0.81 -13.22 16.39
C SER A 194 1.06 -12.15 17.45
N ALA A 195 1.19 -10.88 17.07
CA ALA A 195 1.63 -9.80 17.95
C ALA A 195 0.48 -8.95 18.49
N MET A 196 -0.61 -8.78 17.74
CA MET A 196 -1.78 -8.00 18.14
C MET A 196 -2.73 -8.80 19.04
N THR A 197 -2.18 -9.32 20.14
CA THR A 197 -2.95 -10.01 21.18
C THR A 197 -3.69 -9.00 22.08
N ILE A 198 -4.76 -9.45 22.76
CA ILE A 198 -5.54 -8.62 23.69
C ILE A 198 -4.66 -7.88 24.71
N PRO A 199 -3.67 -8.51 25.37
CA PRO A 199 -2.79 -7.82 26.32
C PRO A 199 -1.96 -6.70 25.69
N ILE A 200 -1.45 -6.92 24.47
CA ILE A 200 -0.65 -5.91 23.75
C ILE A 200 -1.53 -4.76 23.30
N LEU A 201 -2.70 -5.05 22.72
CA LEU A 201 -3.67 -4.03 22.35
C LEU A 201 -4.07 -3.17 23.56
N LYS A 202 -4.35 -3.79 24.72
CA LYS A 202 -4.67 -3.07 25.96
C LYS A 202 -3.57 -2.07 26.33
N ILE A 203 -2.30 -2.46 26.24
CA ILE A 203 -1.15 -1.57 26.52
C ILE A 203 -1.08 -0.43 25.49
N LEU A 204 -1.18 -0.74 24.19
CA LEU A 204 -1.12 0.27 23.13
C LEU A 204 -2.23 1.31 23.30
N TYR A 205 -3.41 0.90 23.77
CA TYR A 205 -4.54 1.77 24.06
C TYR A 205 -4.42 2.53 25.38
N GLU A 206 -4.00 1.88 26.47
CA GLU A 206 -3.89 2.48 27.80
C GLU A 206 -2.89 3.65 27.80
N PHE A 207 -1.80 3.52 27.05
CA PHE A 207 -0.73 4.51 26.99
C PHE A 207 -0.78 5.40 25.74
N TRP A 208 -1.80 5.28 24.88
CA TRP A 208 -1.93 6.07 23.65
C TRP A 208 -0.68 6.04 22.77
N ILE A 209 -0.17 4.82 22.53
CA ILE A 209 1.07 4.61 21.80
C ILE A 209 0.90 5.03 20.33
N ILE A 210 1.56 6.12 19.93
CA ILE A 210 1.40 6.74 18.60
C ILE A 210 2.25 6.07 17.52
N ASP A 211 3.27 5.30 17.91
CA ASP A 211 4.24 4.69 17.00
C ASP A 211 3.89 3.23 16.66
N SER A 212 2.61 2.85 16.73
CA SER A 212 2.16 1.53 16.26
C SER A 212 2.46 1.34 14.78
N TYR A 213 2.88 0.13 14.39
CA TYR A 213 3.06 -0.20 12.96
C TYR A 213 1.72 -0.39 12.23
N ASP A 214 0.61 -0.50 12.96
CA ASP A 214 -0.76 -0.43 12.43
C ASP A 214 -1.50 0.73 13.11
N PRO A 215 -1.43 1.95 12.55
CA PRO A 215 -2.12 3.13 13.09
C PRO A 215 -3.65 3.00 13.03
N SER A 216 -4.19 2.17 12.13
CA SER A 216 -5.63 2.01 11.93
C SER A 216 -6.29 1.27 13.10
N LYS A 217 -5.59 0.29 13.69
CA LYS A 217 -6.02 -0.41 14.90
C LYS A 217 -5.89 0.45 16.16
N VAL A 218 -5.15 1.55 16.10
CA VAL A 218 -4.99 2.51 17.21
C VAL A 218 -5.79 3.81 16.95
N ASN A 219 -6.74 3.77 16.00
CA ASN A 219 -7.52 4.94 15.60
C ASN A 219 -8.52 5.38 16.70
N ARG A 220 -8.34 6.63 17.14
CA ARG A 220 -9.07 7.31 18.21
C ARG A 220 -10.59 7.35 18.01
N ASN A 221 -11.06 7.43 16.76
CA ASN A 221 -12.49 7.66 16.49
C ASN A 221 -13.34 6.39 16.65
N LYS A 222 -12.77 5.19 16.43
CA LYS A 222 -13.48 3.91 16.62
C LYS A 222 -13.38 3.36 18.06
N LEU A 223 -12.48 3.91 18.86
CA LEU A 223 -12.15 3.42 20.21
C LEU A 223 -13.32 3.54 21.21
N PHE A 224 -14.13 4.59 21.07
CA PHE A 224 -15.23 4.89 21.99
C PHE A 224 -16.57 4.25 21.58
N GLU A 225 -16.69 3.85 20.32
CA GLU A 225 -17.91 3.23 19.80
C GLU A 225 -17.93 1.72 20.10
N ASP A 226 -16.81 1.03 19.92
CA ASP A 226 -16.76 -0.44 19.97
C ASP A 226 -16.42 -1.04 21.36
N ASN A 227 -15.84 -0.26 22.28
CA ASN A 227 -15.27 -0.77 23.55
C ASN A 227 -15.82 -0.08 24.82
N LYS A 228 -17.16 0.10 24.91
CA LYS A 228 -17.82 0.62 26.13
C LYS A 228 -17.51 -0.19 27.41
N THR A 229 -17.04 -1.43 27.30
CA THR A 229 -16.70 -2.32 28.42
C THR A 229 -15.28 -2.17 28.96
N LEU A 230 -14.34 -1.53 28.24
CA LEU A 230 -12.97 -1.31 28.74
C LEU A 230 -12.85 -0.07 29.64
N VAL A 231 -13.84 0.82 29.62
CA VAL A 231 -13.85 2.08 30.38
C VAL A 231 -14.32 1.91 31.83
N ASN A 232 -14.93 0.77 32.20
CA ASN A 232 -15.60 0.64 33.51
C ASN A 232 -14.76 0.09 34.67
N TYR A 233 -13.51 -0.33 34.47
CA TYR A 233 -12.72 -0.90 35.57
C TYR A 233 -12.10 0.11 36.55
N LYS A 234 -12.38 1.42 36.41
CA LYS A 234 -12.05 2.41 37.45
C LYS A 234 -13.23 2.77 38.37
N ASN A 235 -14.45 2.33 38.08
CA ASN A 235 -15.61 2.67 38.92
C ASN A 235 -15.96 1.60 39.96
N ASP A 236 -15.51 0.37 39.82
CA ASP A 236 -15.90 -0.73 40.72
C ASP A 236 -15.09 -0.81 42.04
N ILE A 237 -14.21 0.16 42.32
CA ILE A 237 -13.47 0.22 43.61
C ILE A 237 -14.17 1.13 44.64
N TYR A 238 -15.15 1.95 44.25
CA TYR A 238 -15.77 2.94 45.14
C TYR A 238 -17.15 2.59 45.72
N ASP A 239 -17.61 1.34 45.64
CA ASP A 239 -18.92 0.95 46.20
C ASP A 239 -18.83 -0.13 47.31
N LYS A 240 -17.86 0.02 48.22
CA LYS A 240 -17.92 -0.63 49.55
C LYS A 240 -17.55 0.33 50.67
N GLU A 241 -18.34 1.39 50.84
CA GLU A 241 -18.41 2.09 52.13
C GLU A 241 -19.81 2.70 52.36
N GLU A 242 -20.47 2.15 53.38
CA GLU A 242 -21.69 2.59 54.11
C GLU A 242 -22.67 3.59 53.47
N VAL A 243 -23.79 3.08 52.95
CA VAL A 243 -25.00 3.89 52.73
C VAL A 243 -25.77 4.02 54.05
N LYS A 244 -25.59 5.15 54.75
CA LYS A 244 -26.62 5.71 55.64
C LYS A 244 -27.50 6.69 54.86
N GLU A 245 -28.78 6.37 54.84
CA GLU A 245 -29.97 7.18 54.54
C GLU A 245 -30.07 7.94 53.20
N ILE A 246 -31.00 7.42 52.41
CA ILE A 246 -31.56 7.93 51.16
C ILE A 246 -32.27 9.27 51.37
N LYS A 247 -31.91 10.29 50.60
CA LYS A 247 -32.83 11.37 50.18
C LYS A 247 -32.85 11.49 48.65
N LYS A 248 -34.07 11.56 48.14
CA LYS A 248 -34.50 11.44 46.73
C LYS A 248 -33.82 12.43 45.78
N ILE A 249 -33.46 11.90 44.62
CA ILE A 249 -33.12 12.58 43.36
C ILE A 249 -34.25 13.55 42.95
N PRO A 250 -33.89 14.69 42.31
CA PRO A 250 -34.66 15.09 41.14
C PRO A 250 -33.77 15.40 39.92
N ASN A 251 -34.16 14.77 38.82
CA ASN A 251 -34.09 15.16 37.41
C ASN A 251 -32.75 15.56 36.77
N ILE A 252 -32.31 14.63 35.90
CA ILE A 252 -31.49 14.85 34.72
C ILE A 252 -32.07 16.01 33.88
N LYS A 253 -31.23 16.98 33.52
CA LYS A 253 -31.38 17.81 32.33
C LYS A 253 -30.06 17.91 31.59
N GLU A 254 -30.10 17.37 30.37
CA GLU A 254 -29.51 17.88 29.12
C GLU A 254 -28.00 18.15 29.05
N ASP A 255 -27.36 17.30 28.24
CA ASP A 255 -26.21 17.54 27.37
C ASP A 255 -25.55 18.93 27.45
N THR A 256 -24.43 18.99 28.16
CA THR A 256 -23.38 19.97 27.89
C THR A 256 -22.10 19.22 27.51
N ILE A 257 -21.76 19.37 26.24
CA ILE A 257 -20.51 19.00 25.58
C ILE A 257 -19.35 19.41 26.48
N ILE A 258 -18.52 18.45 26.90
CA ILE A 258 -17.26 18.71 27.61
C ILE A 258 -16.24 19.21 26.57
N SER A 259 -16.41 20.46 26.14
CA SER A 259 -15.35 21.26 25.55
C SER A 259 -14.61 21.93 26.69
N ASN A 260 -13.37 21.46 26.95
CA ASN A 260 -12.24 22.14 27.59
C ASN A 260 -11.43 21.16 28.46
N LEU A 261 -10.54 20.42 27.80
CA LEU A 261 -9.39 19.79 28.45
C LEU A 261 -8.14 20.53 27.94
N ASN A 262 -7.64 21.50 28.73
CA ASN A 262 -6.41 22.22 28.43
C ASN A 262 -5.22 21.25 28.57
N LEU A 263 -4.57 20.93 27.45
CA LEU A 263 -3.32 20.19 27.40
C LEU A 263 -2.15 21.13 27.77
N PRO A 264 -1.21 20.71 28.64
CA PRO A 264 -0.08 21.57 29.00
C PRO A 264 0.88 21.72 27.82
N GLY A 265 1.05 22.95 27.32
CA GLY A 265 2.05 23.31 26.30
C GLY A 265 1.52 24.09 25.08
N ILE A 266 0.21 24.24 24.93
CA ILE A 266 -0.40 25.15 23.95
C ILE A 266 -0.85 26.39 24.72
N ASN A 267 -0.18 27.54 24.53
CA ASN A 267 -0.72 28.81 24.99
C ASN A 267 -1.84 29.21 24.02
N GLU A 268 -3.07 28.82 24.33
CA GLU A 268 -4.27 29.13 23.53
C GLU A 268 -4.66 30.62 23.52
N ASP A 269 -3.91 31.49 24.21
CA ASP A 269 -4.28 32.90 24.43
C ASP A 269 -3.54 33.92 23.54
N ILE A 270 -2.81 33.50 22.50
CA ILE A 270 -2.17 34.43 21.54
C ILE A 270 -2.75 34.22 20.13
N PHE A 271 -3.78 35.00 19.81
CA PHE A 271 -4.34 35.07 18.46
C PHE A 271 -3.58 36.11 17.62
N ILE A 272 -3.28 35.76 16.37
CA ILE A 272 -2.77 36.71 15.36
C ILE A 272 -3.94 37.01 14.40
N ASP A 273 -4.26 38.30 14.24
CA ASP A 273 -5.25 38.76 13.27
C ASP A 273 -4.59 38.94 11.90
N ILE A 274 -5.05 38.15 10.91
CA ILE A 274 -4.69 38.32 9.51
C ILE A 274 -5.99 38.40 8.71
N ASP A 275 -6.18 39.51 8.00
CA ASP A 275 -7.36 39.81 7.18
C ASP A 275 -8.71 39.71 7.93
N GLY A 276 -8.74 40.18 9.19
CA GLY A 276 -9.96 40.23 10.00
C GLY A 276 -10.43 38.86 10.48
N LYS A 277 -9.53 37.87 10.48
CA LYS A 277 -9.76 36.53 11.02
C LYS A 277 -8.64 36.18 11.99
N ASN A 278 -9.03 35.77 13.18
CA ASN A 278 -8.13 35.34 14.24
C ASN A 278 -7.68 33.90 13.99
N TYR A 279 -6.37 33.70 13.88
CA TYR A 279 -5.76 32.37 13.79
C TYR A 279 -4.97 32.07 15.06
N ILE A 280 -5.05 30.82 15.50
CA ILE A 280 -4.21 30.29 16.58
C ILE A 280 -2.79 30.15 16.02
N LYS A 281 -1.80 30.68 16.74
CA LYS A 281 -0.39 30.58 16.35
C LYS A 281 0.15 29.17 16.53
#